data_AF-A0A971KGB9-F1
#
_entry.id   AF-A0A971KGB9-F1
#
_cell.length_a   1.000
_cell.length_b   1.000
_cell.length_c   1.000
_cell.angle_alpha   90.00
_cell.angle_beta   90.00
_cell.angle_gamma   90.00
#
_symmetry.space_group_name_H-M   'P 1'
#
loop_
_entity.id
_entity.type
_entity.pdbx_description
1 polymer ?
#
loop_
_entity_poly.entity_id
_entity_poly.type
_entity_poly.pdbx_seq_one_letter_code
_entity_poly.pdbx_strand_id
1 'polypeptide(L)'
;MAVNRDKPDKWKADIAQSVDMYNDWFMNFAPKAFRETRIQTTKDVEAALHSTGNLTDILPATMRKHPEILPTLRMSTCPPLAVDRLIGLAGVSTNLVKRMELEKKLPMRMSAAAADAELAKIAAIIQKMADPDIFVWLSRRNQPAAKSEIHRAATIV
;
A
#
# COMPACT_ATOMS: atom_id res chain seq x y z
N MET A 1 -34.31 10.79 -15.73
CA MET A 1 -35.01 10.14 -14.59
C MET A 1 -34.86 11.03 -13.38
N ALA A 2 -35.96 11.44 -12.73
CA ALA A 2 -35.89 12.18 -11.48
C ALA A 2 -35.61 11.19 -10.34
N VAL A 3 -34.63 11.49 -9.48
CA VAL A 3 -34.32 10.70 -8.28
C VAL A 3 -35.51 10.78 -7.34
N ASN A 4 -35.95 9.64 -6.77
CA ASN A 4 -37.10 9.53 -5.85
C ASN A 4 -36.86 10.19 -4.46
N ARG A 5 -36.11 11.30 -4.39
CA ARG A 5 -35.69 11.97 -3.14
C ARG A 5 -36.87 12.37 -2.24
N ASP A 6 -38.02 12.67 -2.83
CA ASP A 6 -39.24 13.13 -2.16
C ASP A 6 -40.33 12.04 -2.08
N LYS A 7 -40.02 10.78 -2.40
CA LYS A 7 -40.98 9.66 -2.46
C LYS A 7 -40.57 8.48 -1.58
N PRO A 8 -40.71 8.60 -0.25
CA PRO A 8 -40.28 7.56 0.70
C PRO A 8 -40.95 6.19 0.51
N ASP A 9 -42.16 6.17 -0.04
CA ASP A 9 -42.91 4.96 -0.40
C ASP A 9 -42.16 4.10 -1.43
N LYS A 10 -41.32 4.72 -2.27
CA LYS A 10 -40.55 4.04 -3.33
C LYS A 10 -39.15 3.62 -2.92
N TRP A 11 -38.63 4.17 -1.82
CA TRP A 11 -37.24 3.94 -1.41
C TRP A 11 -36.93 2.47 -1.13
N LYS A 12 -37.87 1.71 -0.56
CA LYS A 12 -37.63 0.30 -0.27
C LYS A 12 -37.34 -0.51 -1.52
N ALA A 13 -38.08 -0.25 -2.60
CA ALA A 13 -37.87 -0.90 -3.89
C ALA A 13 -36.56 -0.44 -4.54
N ASP A 14 -36.28 0.87 -4.52
CA ASP A 14 -35.02 1.42 -5.05
C ASP A 14 -33.79 0.85 -4.32
N ILE A 15 -33.85 0.73 -2.99
CA ILE A 15 -32.78 0.13 -2.17
C ILE A 15 -32.59 -1.34 -2.54
N ALA A 16 -33.67 -2.12 -2.65
CA ALA A 16 -33.58 -3.52 -3.05
C ALA A 16 -32.92 -3.66 -4.43
N GLN A 17 -33.35 -2.86 -5.40
CA GLN A 17 -32.75 -2.85 -6.73
C GLN A 17 -31.28 -2.44 -6.71
N SER A 18 -30.89 -1.45 -5.89
CA SER A 18 -29.49 -1.05 -5.73
C SER A 18 -28.64 -2.17 -5.10
N VAL A 19 -29.20 -2.93 -4.16
CA VAL A 19 -28.53 -4.08 -3.55
C VAL A 19 -28.35 -5.20 -4.58
N ASP A 20 -29.38 -5.51 -5.36
CA ASP A 20 -29.30 -6.52 -6.42
C ASP A 20 -28.25 -6.13 -7.47
N MET A 21 -28.22 -4.87 -7.89
CA MET A 21 -27.19 -4.35 -8.80
C MET A 21 -25.77 -4.50 -8.23
N TYR A 22 -25.58 -4.21 -6.94
CA TYR A 22 -24.28 -4.40 -6.29
C TYR A 22 -23.90 -5.87 -6.22
N ASN A 23 -24.84 -6.75 -5.86
CA ASN A 23 -24.62 -8.19 -5.78
C ASN A 23 -24.26 -8.78 -7.15
N ASP A 24 -25.00 -8.41 -8.20
CA ASP A 24 -24.72 -8.82 -9.57
C ASP A 24 -23.35 -8.32 -10.02
N TRP A 25 -23.02 -7.06 -9.70
CA TRP A 25 -21.69 -6.54 -9.99
C TRP A 25 -20.60 -7.32 -9.24
N PHE A 26 -20.82 -7.59 -7.95
CA PHE A 26 -19.87 -8.29 -7.10
C PHE A 26 -19.62 -9.72 -7.60
N MET A 27 -20.66 -10.44 -8.00
CA MET A 27 -20.53 -11.83 -8.48
C MET A 27 -19.87 -11.89 -9.86
N ASN A 28 -20.21 -10.96 -10.76
CA ASN A 28 -19.78 -11.06 -12.16
C ASN A 28 -18.46 -10.34 -12.47
N PHE A 29 -18.13 -9.25 -11.75
CA PHE A 29 -17.00 -8.39 -12.08
C PHE A 29 -15.91 -8.37 -11.01
N ALA A 30 -16.26 -8.46 -9.72
CA ALA A 30 -15.26 -8.37 -8.65
C ALA A 30 -14.18 -9.47 -8.71
N PRO A 31 -14.47 -10.75 -9.03
CA PRO A 31 -13.44 -11.79 -9.11
C PRO A 31 -12.41 -11.52 -10.20
N LYS A 32 -12.85 -11.00 -11.35
CA LYS A 32 -11.96 -10.66 -12.46
C LYS A 32 -11.09 -9.46 -12.09
N ALA A 33 -11.70 -8.39 -11.59
CA ALA A 33 -10.98 -7.19 -11.15
C ALA A 33 -9.93 -7.53 -10.08
N PHE A 34 -10.29 -8.35 -9.08
CA PHE A 34 -9.37 -8.79 -8.04
C PHE A 34 -8.18 -9.57 -8.59
N ARG A 35 -8.40 -10.51 -9.52
CA ARG A 35 -7.32 -11.29 -10.14
C ARG A 35 -6.37 -10.40 -10.95
N GLU A 36 -6.91 -9.48 -11.73
CA GLU A 36 -6.12 -8.54 -12.53
C GLU A 36 -5.27 -7.63 -11.63
N THR A 37 -5.88 -7.04 -10.60
CA THR A 37 -5.16 -6.24 -9.61
C THR A 37 -4.09 -7.06 -8.90
N ARG A 38 -4.41 -8.28 -8.43
CA ARG A 38 -3.44 -9.14 -7.74
C ARG A 38 -2.21 -9.44 -8.58
N ILE A 39 -2.38 -9.74 -9.87
CA ILE A 39 -1.25 -9.98 -10.78
C ILE A 39 -0.35 -8.75 -10.88
N GLN A 40 -0.94 -7.56 -10.98
CA GLN A 40 -0.16 -6.33 -11.06
C GLN A 40 0.50 -5.99 -9.72
N THR A 41 -0.24 -6.11 -8.61
CA THR A 41 0.27 -5.84 -7.26
C THR A 41 1.43 -6.78 -6.91
N THR A 42 1.35 -8.07 -7.22
CA THR A 42 2.47 -8.99 -6.99
C THR A 42 3.74 -8.54 -7.73
N LYS A 43 3.63 -8.07 -8.97
CA LYS A 43 4.79 -7.51 -9.70
C LYS A 43 5.34 -6.25 -9.04
N ASP A 44 4.45 -5.36 -8.61
CA ASP A 44 4.83 -4.13 -7.93
C ASP A 44 5.53 -4.43 -6.58
N VAL A 45 5.08 -5.45 -5.85
CA VAL A 45 5.72 -5.92 -4.61
C VAL A 45 7.09 -6.53 -4.91
N GLU A 46 7.22 -7.41 -5.90
CA GLU A 46 8.52 -7.97 -6.30
C GLU A 46 9.52 -6.88 -6.70
N ALA A 47 9.07 -5.87 -7.45
CA ALA A 47 9.91 -4.73 -7.82
C ALA A 47 10.34 -3.90 -6.60
N ALA A 48 9.42 -3.64 -5.66
CA ALA A 48 9.72 -2.94 -4.42
C ALA A 48 10.71 -3.72 -3.54
N LEU A 49 10.53 -5.03 -3.40
CA LEU A 49 11.47 -5.91 -2.68
C LEU A 49 12.84 -5.87 -3.34
N HIS A 50 12.92 -5.98 -4.66
CA HIS A 50 14.19 -5.85 -5.38
C HIS A 50 14.88 -4.50 -5.12
N SER A 51 14.13 -3.39 -5.17
CA SER A 51 14.68 -2.05 -4.95
C SER A 51 15.18 -1.79 -3.52
N THR A 52 14.63 -2.51 -2.53
CA THR A 52 14.92 -2.33 -1.10
C THR A 52 15.82 -3.42 -0.52
N GLY A 53 16.42 -4.27 -1.37
CA GLY A 53 17.21 -5.41 -0.90
C GLY A 53 16.39 -6.37 -0.04
N ASN A 54 15.14 -6.64 -0.42
CA ASN A 54 14.17 -7.44 0.33
C ASN A 54 13.87 -6.86 1.72
N LEU A 55 13.56 -5.56 1.81
CA LEU A 55 13.31 -4.80 3.04
C LEU A 55 14.51 -4.66 4.00
N THR A 56 15.72 -5.06 3.58
CA THR A 56 16.92 -4.89 4.40
C THR A 56 17.55 -3.51 4.26
N ASP A 57 17.27 -2.80 3.15
CA ASP A 57 17.88 -1.52 2.81
C ASP A 57 16.83 -0.44 2.50
N ILE A 58 15.98 -0.16 3.49
CA ILE A 58 14.97 0.91 3.40
C ILE A 58 15.64 2.23 3.80
N LEU A 59 16.41 2.81 2.88
CA LEU A 59 17.08 4.09 3.08
C LEU A 59 16.35 5.26 2.40
N PRO A 60 16.53 6.51 2.88
CA PRO A 60 15.96 7.70 2.24
C PRO A 60 16.34 7.82 0.75
N ALA A 61 17.59 7.46 0.40
CA ALA A 61 18.07 7.49 -0.97
C ALA A 61 17.27 6.53 -1.88
N THR A 62 16.98 5.32 -1.39
CA THR A 62 16.16 4.32 -2.08
C THR A 62 14.74 4.83 -2.27
N MET A 63 14.12 5.37 -1.21
CA MET A 63 12.75 5.91 -1.28
C MET A 63 12.64 7.16 -2.16
N ARG A 64 13.70 7.96 -2.27
CA ARG A 64 13.76 9.12 -3.17
C ARG A 64 13.84 8.70 -4.64
N LYS A 65 14.63 7.65 -4.92
CA LYS A 65 14.75 7.10 -6.27
C LYS A 65 13.50 6.35 -6.70
N HIS A 66 12.83 5.70 -5.73
CA HIS A 66 11.67 4.84 -5.93
C HIS A 66 10.50 5.24 -5.02
N PRO A 67 9.91 6.45 -5.18
CA PRO A 67 8.77 6.88 -4.36
C PRO A 67 7.53 5.99 -4.48
N GLU A 68 7.40 5.24 -5.58
CA GLU A 68 6.33 4.29 -5.86
C GLU A 68 6.28 3.09 -4.90
N ILE A 69 7.33 2.83 -4.12
CA ILE A 69 7.39 1.67 -3.21
C ILE A 69 6.65 1.90 -1.90
N LEU A 70 6.33 3.15 -1.57
CA LEU A 70 5.73 3.50 -0.27
C LEU A 70 4.40 2.75 0.02
N PRO A 71 3.45 2.65 -0.93
CA PRO A 71 2.23 1.87 -0.72
C PRO A 71 2.54 0.40 -0.39
N THR A 72 3.47 -0.22 -1.12
CA THR A 72 3.89 -1.60 -0.87
C THR A 72 4.49 -1.74 0.52
N LEU A 73 5.42 -0.85 0.89
CA LEU A 73 6.06 -0.89 2.19
C LEU A 73 5.08 -0.74 3.36
N ARG A 74 4.00 0.03 3.17
CA ARG A 74 2.91 0.17 4.16
C ARG A 74 2.09 -1.10 4.32
N MET A 75 1.91 -1.87 3.24
CA MET A 75 1.20 -3.15 3.27
C MET A 75 2.09 -4.29 3.79
N SER A 76 3.41 -4.14 3.71
CA SER A 76 4.41 -5.06 4.26
C SER A 76 4.58 -5.01 5.79
N THR A 77 3.81 -4.19 6.51
CA THR A 77 3.89 -4.11 7.98
C THR A 77 2.82 -4.95 8.67
N CYS A 78 3.04 -5.32 9.92
CA CYS A 78 2.07 -6.02 10.75
C CYS A 78 1.62 -5.14 11.95
N PRO A 79 0.38 -4.59 11.94
CA PRO A 79 -0.62 -4.66 10.86
C PRO A 79 -0.28 -3.72 9.67
N PRO A 80 -0.92 -3.90 8.50
CA PRO A 80 -0.81 -2.96 7.39
C PRO A 80 -1.16 -1.54 7.83
N LEU A 81 -0.26 -0.59 7.58
CA LEU A 81 -0.42 0.78 8.08
C LEU A 81 -1.28 1.61 7.12
N ALA A 82 -2.31 2.29 7.65
CA ALA A 82 -3.05 3.32 6.91
C ALA A 82 -2.22 4.61 6.72
N VAL A 83 -2.53 5.42 5.70
CA VAL A 83 -1.74 6.62 5.33
C VAL A 83 -1.62 7.56 6.52
N ASP A 84 -2.75 7.90 7.14
CA ASP A 84 -2.80 8.80 8.28
C ASP A 84 -2.13 8.20 9.52
N ARG A 85 -2.14 6.86 9.65
CA ARG A 85 -1.45 6.18 10.76
C ARG A 85 0.06 6.26 10.61
N LEU A 86 0.59 6.07 9.41
CA LEU A 86 2.01 6.25 9.12
C LEU A 86 2.43 7.70 9.39
N ILE A 87 1.66 8.69 8.91
CA ILE A 87 1.90 10.11 9.15
C ILE A 87 1.99 10.39 10.67
N GLY A 88 1.02 9.91 11.44
CA GLY A 88 0.96 10.12 12.88
C GLY A 88 2.09 9.44 13.65
N LEU A 89 2.46 8.21 13.29
CA LEU A 89 3.54 7.47 13.96
C LEU A 89 4.94 8.02 13.62
N ALA A 90 5.16 8.38 12.36
CA ALA A 90 6.45 8.89 11.92
C ALA A 90 6.64 10.38 12.23
N GLY A 91 5.56 11.13 12.49
CA GLY A 91 5.63 12.58 12.73
C GLY A 91 6.19 13.33 11.52
N VAL A 92 5.67 13.02 10.33
CA VAL A 92 6.10 13.54 9.03
C VAL A 92 5.01 14.36 8.36
N SER A 93 5.34 15.08 7.30
CA SER A 93 4.36 15.92 6.61
C SER A 93 3.33 15.07 5.86
N THR A 94 2.05 15.44 6.02
CA THR A 94 0.94 14.83 5.25
C THR A 94 1.15 14.96 3.75
N ASN A 95 1.73 16.07 3.30
CA ASN A 95 1.98 16.33 1.89
C ASN A 95 3.02 15.36 1.30
N LEU A 96 4.11 15.06 2.01
CA LEU A 96 5.12 14.09 1.56
C LEU A 96 4.48 12.72 1.33
N VAL A 97 3.78 12.20 2.34
CA VAL A 97 3.21 10.85 2.28
C VAL A 97 2.12 10.76 1.21
N LYS A 98 1.18 11.71 1.16
CA LYS A 98 0.09 11.68 0.16
C LYS A 98 0.60 11.82 -1.27
N ARG A 99 1.63 12.63 -1.51
CA ARG A 99 2.27 12.78 -2.84
C ARG A 99 2.95 11.48 -3.28
N MET A 100 3.66 10.81 -2.37
CA MET A 100 4.27 9.52 -2.68
C MET A 100 3.22 8.43 -2.92
N GLU A 101 2.14 8.40 -2.13
CA GLU A 101 1.07 7.41 -2.27
C GLU A 101 0.27 7.58 -3.58
N LEU A 102 -0.15 8.81 -3.89
CA LEU A 102 -1.07 9.08 -5.00
C LEU A 102 -0.35 9.37 -6.31
N GLU A 103 0.71 10.17 -6.27
CA GLU A 103 1.40 10.63 -7.47
C GLU A 103 2.70 9.87 -7.73
N LYS A 104 3.14 9.01 -6.81
CA LYS A 104 4.43 8.30 -6.88
C LYS A 104 5.59 9.27 -7.08
N LYS A 105 5.55 10.43 -6.40
CA LYS A 105 6.51 11.53 -6.54
C LYS A 105 6.81 12.20 -5.21
N LEU A 106 7.99 12.80 -5.10
CA LEU A 106 8.34 13.66 -3.97
C LEU A 106 7.75 15.08 -4.12
N PRO A 107 7.51 15.80 -3.01
CA PRO A 107 7.12 17.20 -3.03
C PRO A 107 8.19 18.09 -3.69
N MET A 108 7.79 18.96 -4.63
CA MET A 108 8.71 19.87 -5.34
C MET A 108 9.19 21.05 -4.49
N ARG A 109 8.40 21.46 -3.47
CA ARG A 109 8.67 22.65 -2.65
C ARG A 109 9.42 22.35 -1.34
N MET A 110 9.78 21.10 -1.12
CA MET A 110 10.48 20.66 0.09
C MET A 110 11.99 20.62 -0.17
N SER A 111 12.79 21.06 0.79
CA SER A 111 14.24 20.94 0.66
C SER A 111 14.67 19.47 0.70
N ALA A 112 15.74 19.13 0.00
CA ALA A 112 16.25 17.75 -0.04
C ALA A 112 16.57 17.23 1.38
N ALA A 113 17.20 18.07 2.22
CA ALA A 113 17.54 17.70 3.59
C ALA A 113 16.31 17.42 4.45
N ALA A 114 15.26 18.24 4.35
CA ALA A 114 14.03 18.02 5.09
C ALA A 114 13.31 16.76 4.60
N ALA A 115 13.27 16.54 3.28
CA ALA A 115 12.69 15.33 2.70
C ALA A 115 13.43 14.07 3.17
N ASP A 116 14.77 14.08 3.17
CA ASP A 116 15.56 12.93 3.64
C ASP A 116 15.33 12.63 5.13
N ALA A 117 15.21 13.67 5.96
CA ALA A 117 14.90 13.51 7.37
C ALA A 117 13.51 12.89 7.61
N GLU A 118 12.49 13.29 6.85
CA GLU A 118 11.16 12.68 6.94
C GLU A 118 11.13 11.26 6.38
N LEU A 119 11.79 11.01 5.25
CA LEU A 119 11.92 9.67 4.69
C LEU A 119 12.63 8.71 5.65
N ALA A 120 13.65 9.18 6.38
CA ALA A 120 14.34 8.38 7.39
C ALA A 120 13.40 7.97 8.54
N LYS A 121 12.51 8.86 8.97
CA LYS A 121 11.49 8.55 9.99
C LYS A 121 10.49 7.51 9.48
N ILE A 122 10.03 7.67 8.24
CA ILE A 122 9.13 6.70 7.58
C ILE A 122 9.80 5.33 7.51
N ALA A 123 11.03 5.28 7.01
CA ALA A 123 11.82 4.06 6.91
C ALA A 123 11.99 3.36 8.27
N ALA A 124 12.29 4.12 9.33
CA ALA A 124 12.44 3.56 10.67
C ALA A 124 11.13 2.92 11.19
N ILE A 125 9.99 3.54 10.94
CA ILE A 125 8.67 2.96 11.32
C ILE A 125 8.40 1.69 10.52
N ILE A 126 8.63 1.70 9.21
CA ILE A 126 8.40 0.53 8.34
C ILE A 126 9.30 -0.63 8.76
N GLN A 127 10.60 -0.38 8.95
CA GLN A 127 11.54 -1.43 9.39
C GLN A 127 11.14 -2.01 10.75
N LYS A 128 10.71 -1.18 11.68
CA LYS A 128 10.25 -1.63 13.01
C LYS A 128 8.96 -2.46 12.96
N MET A 129 8.08 -2.14 12.01
CA MET A 129 6.76 -2.75 11.90
C MET A 129 6.70 -3.84 10.81
N ALA A 130 7.80 -4.14 10.13
CA ALA A 130 7.85 -5.14 9.05
C ALA A 130 7.39 -6.51 9.57
N ASP A 131 6.56 -7.19 8.80
CA ASP A 131 5.95 -8.46 9.22
C ASP A 131 7.00 -9.59 9.24
N PRO A 132 7.35 -10.14 10.43
CA PRO A 132 8.37 -11.18 10.52
C PRO A 132 7.90 -12.55 10.00
N ASP A 133 6.59 -12.78 9.87
CA ASP A 133 6.01 -14.04 9.40
C ASP A 133 5.92 -14.08 7.87
N ILE A 134 5.72 -12.91 7.23
CA ILE A 134 5.82 -12.75 5.78
C ILE A 134 7.28 -12.66 5.35
N PHE A 135 8.07 -11.82 6.04
CA PHE A 135 9.47 -11.54 5.71
C PHE A 135 10.42 -12.32 6.61
N VAL A 136 10.29 -13.64 6.60
CA VAL A 136 11.01 -14.59 7.47
C VAL A 136 12.53 -14.44 7.47
N TRP A 137 13.12 -13.93 6.39
CA TRP A 137 14.56 -13.69 6.29
C TRP A 137 15.05 -12.51 7.12
N LEU A 138 14.19 -11.53 7.46
CA LEU A 138 14.58 -10.41 8.32
C LEU A 138 14.97 -10.87 9.73
N SER A 139 14.35 -11.97 10.19
CA SER A 139 14.67 -12.62 11.46
C SER A 139 15.91 -13.52 11.38
N ARG A 140 16.33 -13.93 10.16
CA ARG A 140 17.48 -14.80 9.95
C ARG A 140 18.74 -13.95 9.81
N ARG A 141 19.63 -14.00 10.79
CA ARG A 141 20.96 -13.40 10.64
C ARG A 141 21.75 -14.13 9.56
N ASN A 142 22.24 -13.39 8.56
CA ASN A 142 23.20 -13.83 7.54
C ASN A 142 22.72 -14.89 6.54
N GLN A 143 21.41 -14.98 6.27
CA GLN A 143 20.89 -15.80 5.16
C GLN A 143 20.07 -14.94 4.21
N PRO A 144 20.40 -14.91 2.90
CA PRO A 144 19.59 -14.19 1.93
C PRO A 144 18.22 -14.86 1.77
N ALA A 145 17.23 -14.07 1.38
CA ALA A 145 15.90 -14.57 1.05
C ALA A 145 15.95 -15.54 -0.14
N ALA A 146 15.30 -16.71 -0.01
CA ALA A 146 15.17 -17.61 -1.15
C ALA A 146 14.15 -17.05 -2.15
N LYS A 147 14.33 -17.34 -3.45
CA LYS A 147 13.41 -16.85 -4.51
C LYS A 147 11.95 -17.24 -4.26
N SER A 148 11.70 -18.43 -3.75
CA SER A 148 10.36 -18.91 -3.39
C SER A 148 9.75 -18.13 -2.22
N GLU A 149 10.57 -17.68 -1.26
CA GLU A 149 10.13 -16.88 -0.11
C GLU A 149 9.76 -15.46 -0.57
N ILE A 150 10.57 -14.86 -1.44
CA ILE A 150 10.29 -13.54 -2.03
C ILE A 150 8.98 -13.57 -2.80
N HIS A 151 8.79 -14.58 -3.67
CA HIS A 151 7.56 -14.71 -4.44
C HIS A 151 6.34 -14.98 -3.55
N ARG A 152 6.50 -15.79 -2.49
CA ARG A 152 5.44 -16.02 -1.51
C ARG A 152 5.08 -14.73 -0.77
N ALA A 153 6.05 -13.95 -0.33
CA ALA A 153 5.79 -12.66 0.31
C ALA A 153 5.02 -11.72 -0.63
N ALA A 154 5.43 -11.65 -1.90
CA ALA A 154 4.79 -10.81 -2.91
C ALA A 154 3.37 -11.23 -3.32
N THR A 155 2.97 -12.47 -3.03
CA THR A 155 1.60 -12.95 -3.29
C THR A 155 0.68 -12.85 -2.08
N ILE A 156 1.24 -12.59 -0.89
CA ILE A 156 0.53 -12.36 0.36
C ILE A 156 0.25 -10.88 0.58
N VAL A 157 1.24 -10.02 0.34
CA VAL A 157 1.12 -8.54 0.37
C VAL A 157 0.30 -8.06 -0.81
#